data_AF-A0AAV5MYZ2-F1
#
_entry.id   AF-A0AAV5MYZ2-F1
#
_cell.length_a   1.000
_cell.length_b   1.000
_cell.length_c   1.000
_cell.angle_alpha   90.00
_cell.angle_beta   90.00
_cell.angle_gamma   90.00
#
_symmetry.space_group_name_H-M   'P 1'
#
loop_
_entity.id
_entity.type
_entity.pdbx_description
1 polymer ?
#
loop_
_entity_poly.entity_id
_entity_poly.type
_entity_poly.pdbx_seq_one_letter_code
_entity_poly.pdbx_strand_id
1 'polypeptide(L)'
;TDFPAGLYRYRLGDVVEVTGFHRGTPKLNFICRRKLILTVNIDKNTEKDLQLVVERGAQLLGRAELVDFTSCADVVNQPGHYVIYWEIKGEVEEAVLGECCREMDASFADHGYVVSRRTNSIGPLELCIVERGTFRKILEHFIGNGAALSQFKTPRCTSDKVLLRILDLCTIKRFYSI
;
A
#
# COMPACT_ATOMS: atom_id res chain seq x y z
N THR A 1 -22.60 -29.01 6.62
CA THR A 1 -23.50 -28.14 5.84
C THR A 1 -22.82 -26.79 5.70
N ASP A 2 -22.11 -26.56 4.60
CA ASP A 2 -21.48 -25.26 4.30
C ASP A 2 -22.57 -24.27 3.91
N PHE A 3 -22.82 -23.28 4.76
CA PHE A 3 -23.62 -22.12 4.37
C PHE A 3 -22.73 -21.23 3.48
N PRO A 4 -23.16 -20.88 2.25
CA PRO A 4 -22.46 -19.86 1.47
C PRO A 4 -22.39 -18.58 2.31
N ALA A 5 -21.25 -17.89 2.28
CA ALA A 5 -20.77 -16.89 3.24
C ALA A 5 -21.62 -15.61 3.46
N GLY A 6 -22.94 -15.64 3.26
CA GLY A 6 -23.87 -14.57 3.66
C GLY A 6 -23.81 -13.30 2.82
N LEU A 7 -23.06 -13.29 1.71
CA LEU A 7 -22.85 -12.10 0.88
C LEU A 7 -23.90 -12.02 -0.24
N TYR A 8 -24.99 -11.29 0.01
CA TYR A 8 -26.04 -11.06 -0.98
C TYR A 8 -25.85 -9.71 -1.68
N ARG A 9 -25.42 -9.74 -2.96
CA ARG A 9 -25.17 -8.55 -3.80
C ARG A 9 -24.27 -7.51 -3.11
N TYR A 10 -23.35 -7.98 -2.26
CA TYR A 10 -22.40 -7.14 -1.55
C TYR A 10 -21.39 -6.52 -2.53
N ARG A 11 -21.18 -5.21 -2.45
CA ARG A 11 -20.20 -4.52 -3.29
C ARG A 11 -18.82 -4.68 -2.64
N LEU A 12 -18.01 -5.58 -3.19
CA LEU A 12 -16.60 -5.74 -2.82
C LEU A 12 -15.82 -4.44 -3.05
N GLY A 13 -16.15 -3.69 -4.10
CA GLY A 13 -15.46 -2.44 -4.45
C GLY A 13 -14.40 -2.61 -5.53
N ASP A 14 -14.07 -3.83 -5.95
CA ASP A 14 -13.08 -4.05 -7.02
C ASP A 14 -13.47 -3.33 -8.32
N VAL A 15 -12.49 -2.64 -8.89
CA VAL A 15 -12.51 -2.03 -10.23
C VAL A 15 -11.73 -2.96 -11.13
N VAL A 16 -12.39 -3.42 -12.18
CA VAL A 16 -11.81 -4.32 -13.17
C VAL A 16 -12.05 -3.74 -14.55
N GLU A 17 -11.07 -3.91 -15.43
CA GLU A 17 -11.16 -3.60 -16.85
C GLU A 17 -11.41 -4.89 -17.65
N VAL A 18 -12.30 -4.83 -18.63
CA VAL A 18 -12.50 -5.95 -19.55
C VAL A 18 -11.47 -5.83 -20.67
N THR A 19 -10.46 -6.70 -20.66
CA THR A 19 -9.38 -6.68 -21.65
C THR A 19 -9.63 -7.58 -22.85
N GLY A 20 -10.71 -8.36 -22.83
CA GLY A 20 -11.13 -9.20 -23.95
C GLY A 20 -12.13 -10.27 -23.52
N PHE A 21 -12.37 -11.24 -24.41
CA PHE A 21 -13.27 -12.36 -24.14
C PHE A 21 -12.61 -13.68 -24.54
N HIS A 22 -12.85 -14.73 -23.77
CA HIS A 22 -12.52 -16.10 -24.11
C HIS A 22 -13.81 -16.91 -24.21
N ARG A 23 -14.20 -17.28 -25.43
CA ARG A 23 -15.41 -18.10 -25.68
C ARG A 23 -16.67 -17.54 -24.99
N GLY A 24 -16.83 -16.22 -25.01
CA GLY A 24 -17.96 -15.52 -24.37
C GLY A 24 -17.77 -15.19 -22.88
N THR A 25 -16.75 -15.71 -22.21
CA THR A 25 -16.40 -15.31 -20.85
C THR A 25 -15.49 -14.07 -20.85
N PRO A 26 -15.82 -12.98 -20.13
CA PRO A 26 -14.97 -11.80 -20.09
C PRO A 26 -13.63 -12.11 -19.40
N LYS A 27 -12.54 -11.62 -19.99
CA LYS A 27 -11.22 -11.55 -19.35
C LYS A 27 -11.12 -10.23 -18.60
N LEU A 28 -10.84 -10.31 -17.30
CA LEU A 28 -10.77 -9.15 -16.43
C LEU A 28 -9.31 -8.88 -16.06
N ASN A 29 -8.84 -7.67 -16.33
CA ASN A 29 -7.65 -7.12 -15.69
C ASN A 29 -8.08 -6.37 -14.44
N PHE A 30 -7.42 -6.61 -13.32
CA PHE A 30 -7.75 -5.89 -12.10
C PHE A 30 -7.04 -4.55 -12.06
N ILE A 31 -7.79 -3.50 -11.74
CA ILE A 31 -7.25 -2.14 -11.63
C ILE A 31 -6.98 -1.81 -10.16
N CYS A 32 -8.01 -1.77 -9.32
CA CYS A 32 -7.90 -1.37 -7.90
C CYS A 32 -9.16 -1.75 -7.11
N ARG A 33 -9.24 -1.39 -5.82
CA ARG A 33 -10.46 -1.55 -5.01
C ARG A 33 -11.00 -0.19 -4.58
N ARG A 34 -12.18 0.20 -5.08
CA ARG A 34 -12.84 1.48 -4.76
C ARG A 34 -13.06 1.62 -3.24
N LYS A 35 -12.60 2.78 -2.75
CA LYS A 35 -12.90 3.42 -1.46
C LYS A 35 -12.19 2.84 -0.22
N LEU A 36 -10.87 2.73 -0.27
CA LEU A 36 -10.06 2.98 0.91
C LEU A 36 -9.45 4.37 0.75
N ILE A 37 -9.96 5.34 1.51
CA ILE A 37 -9.34 6.67 1.66
C ILE A 37 -8.47 6.56 2.89
N LEU A 38 -7.18 6.86 2.75
CA LEU A 38 -6.33 7.14 3.91
C LEU A 38 -6.48 8.60 4.28
N THR A 39 -6.63 8.80 5.57
CA THR A 39 -6.79 10.10 6.18
C THR A 39 -6.09 10.05 7.52
N VAL A 40 -5.15 10.97 7.72
CA VAL A 40 -4.54 11.21 9.04
C VAL A 40 -5.19 12.44 9.67
N ASN A 41 -5.52 13.47 8.88
CA ASN A 41 -6.16 14.71 9.33
C ASN A 41 -7.33 15.11 8.41
N ILE A 42 -7.23 16.23 7.69
CA ILE A 42 -8.26 16.69 6.73
C ILE A 42 -8.04 16.14 5.32
N ASP A 43 -6.93 15.43 5.12
CA ASP A 43 -6.47 14.92 3.85
C ASP A 43 -7.28 13.71 3.39
N LYS A 44 -7.44 13.57 2.07
CA LYS A 44 -8.26 12.51 1.47
C LYS A 44 -7.48 11.81 0.37
N ASN A 45 -6.47 11.05 0.78
CA ASN A 45 -5.62 10.33 -0.15
C ASN A 45 -6.26 9.00 -0.54
N THR A 46 -6.44 8.79 -1.84
CA THR A 46 -6.95 7.53 -2.36
C THR A 46 -5.82 6.53 -2.59
N GLU A 47 -6.16 5.26 -2.75
CA GLU A 47 -5.24 4.22 -3.23
C GLU A 47 -4.51 4.64 -4.52
N LYS A 48 -5.19 5.36 -5.42
CA LYS A 48 -4.59 5.85 -6.68
C LYS A 48 -3.54 6.93 -6.43
N ASP A 49 -3.79 7.83 -5.48
CA ASP A 49 -2.83 8.89 -5.15
C ASP A 49 -1.56 8.27 -4.53
N LEU A 50 -1.73 7.27 -3.67
CA LEU A 50 -0.61 6.50 -3.13
C LEU A 50 0.17 5.73 -4.18
N GLN A 51 -0.52 5.11 -5.12
CA GLN A 51 0.12 4.43 -6.25
C GLN A 51 1.02 5.41 -7.02
N LEU A 52 0.52 6.62 -7.31
CA LEU A 52 1.30 7.65 -8.00
C LEU A 52 2.49 8.13 -7.16
N VAL A 53 2.30 8.35 -5.85
CA VAL A 53 3.37 8.72 -4.91
C VAL A 53 4.48 7.68 -4.92
N VAL A 54 4.12 6.41 -4.81
CA VAL A 54 5.08 5.30 -4.82
C VAL A 54 5.78 5.17 -6.16
N GLU A 55 5.07 5.34 -7.28
CA GLU A 55 5.68 5.37 -8.61
C GLU A 55 6.70 6.48 -8.77
N ARG A 56 6.48 7.67 -8.19
CA ARG A 56 7.44 8.77 -8.19
C ARG A 56 8.69 8.43 -7.40
N GLY A 57 8.55 7.94 -6.17
CA GLY A 57 9.70 7.51 -5.37
C GLY A 57 10.48 6.37 -6.01
N ALA A 58 9.78 5.39 -6.59
CA ALA A 58 10.39 4.19 -7.17
C ALA A 58 11.25 4.48 -8.41
N GLN A 59 11.04 5.61 -9.10
CA GLN A 59 11.89 6.03 -10.23
C GLN A 59 13.36 6.20 -9.85
N LEU A 60 13.66 6.43 -8.57
CA LEU A 60 15.02 6.62 -8.06
C LEU A 60 15.75 5.30 -7.75
N LEU A 61 15.08 4.15 -7.77
CA LEU A 61 15.66 2.84 -7.40
C LEU A 61 16.73 2.32 -8.37
N GLY A 62 16.91 2.96 -9.53
CA GLY A 62 17.94 2.62 -10.49
C GLY A 62 17.81 1.19 -11.04
N ARG A 63 18.72 0.30 -10.63
CA ARG A 63 18.73 -1.13 -11.05
C ARG A 63 17.90 -2.04 -10.14
N ALA A 64 17.49 -1.56 -8.97
CA ALA A 64 16.61 -2.30 -8.09
C ALA A 64 15.14 -2.16 -8.53
N GLU A 65 14.34 -3.15 -8.17
CA GLU A 65 12.95 -3.26 -8.57
C GLU A 65 12.06 -3.26 -7.32
N LEU A 66 11.03 -2.41 -7.31
CA LEU A 66 9.97 -2.49 -6.32
C LEU A 66 9.09 -3.71 -6.63
N VAL A 67 9.12 -4.72 -5.76
CA VAL A 67 8.38 -5.98 -5.94
C VAL A 67 6.90 -5.79 -5.61
N ASP A 68 6.62 -5.24 -4.43
CA ASP A 68 5.27 -4.92 -3.99
C ASP A 68 5.31 -3.87 -2.87
N PHE A 69 4.16 -3.28 -2.58
CA PHE A 69 4.03 -2.27 -1.51
C PHE A 69 2.63 -2.22 -0.90
N THR A 70 2.56 -1.69 0.31
CA THR A 70 1.30 -1.30 0.98
C THR A 70 1.58 -0.08 1.87
N SER A 71 0.53 0.59 2.33
CA SER A 71 0.64 1.70 3.27
C SER A 71 -0.40 1.62 4.39
N CYS A 72 -0.19 2.42 5.43
CA CYS A 72 -1.17 2.71 6.46
C CYS A 72 -1.04 4.13 6.99
N ALA A 73 -2.08 4.60 7.68
CA ALA A 73 -2.05 5.82 8.48
C ALA A 73 -1.80 5.42 9.94
N ASP A 74 -0.66 5.81 10.47
CA ASP A 74 -0.42 5.73 11.91
C ASP A 74 -1.04 6.96 12.57
N VAL A 75 -2.17 6.73 13.25
CA VAL A 75 -2.88 7.75 14.02
C VAL A 75 -2.70 7.57 15.54
N VAL A 76 -1.95 6.53 15.94
CA VAL A 76 -1.65 6.25 17.35
C VAL A 76 -0.58 7.20 17.85
N ASN A 77 0.46 7.39 17.05
CA ASN A 77 1.49 8.39 17.31
C ASN A 77 1.00 9.79 16.95
N GLN A 78 1.43 10.81 17.70
CA GLN A 78 1.02 12.21 17.47
C GLN A 78 2.26 13.10 17.28
N PRO A 79 2.35 13.87 16.16
CA PRO A 79 1.37 13.92 15.07
C PRO A 79 1.33 12.61 14.29
N GLY A 80 0.13 12.19 13.87
CA GLY A 80 -0.02 10.99 13.05
C GLY A 80 0.68 11.14 11.71
N HIS A 81 1.08 10.05 11.09
CA HIS A 81 1.85 10.07 9.84
C HIS A 81 1.51 8.89 8.93
N TYR A 82 1.96 9.00 7.68
CA TYR A 82 1.84 7.95 6.70
C TYR A 82 3.02 7.00 6.77
N VAL A 83 2.75 5.70 6.77
CA VAL A 83 3.76 4.65 6.69
C VAL A 83 3.58 3.90 5.38
N ILE A 84 4.65 3.79 4.59
CA ILE A 84 4.69 3.05 3.32
C ILE A 84 5.71 1.92 3.46
N TYR A 85 5.29 0.70 3.14
CA TYR A 85 6.11 -0.50 3.21
C TYR A 85 6.50 -0.95 1.80
N TRP A 86 7.80 -1.11 1.54
CA TRP A 86 8.34 -1.56 0.25
C TRP A 86 9.08 -2.88 0.40
N GLU A 87 8.73 -3.85 -0.45
CA GLU A 87 9.58 -5.02 -0.71
C GLU A 87 10.39 -4.75 -1.98
N ILE A 88 11.72 -4.78 -1.88
CA ILE A 88 12.62 -4.44 -2.98
C ILE A 88 13.46 -5.65 -3.38
N LYS A 89 13.61 -5.85 -4.69
CA LYS A 89 14.54 -6.79 -5.29
C LYS A 89 15.73 -6.03 -5.86
N GLY A 90 16.88 -6.23 -5.26
CA GLY A 90 18.13 -5.51 -5.52
C GLY A 90 18.77 -5.08 -4.21
N GLU A 91 19.94 -4.46 -4.34
CA GLU A 91 20.57 -3.69 -3.26
C GLU A 91 20.44 -2.21 -3.60
N VAL A 92 20.10 -1.40 -2.60
CA VAL A 92 19.88 0.04 -2.74
C VAL A 92 20.59 0.74 -1.59
N GLU A 93 21.36 1.77 -1.90
CA GLU A 93 22.03 2.58 -0.90
C GLU A 93 21.00 3.32 -0.02
N GLU A 94 21.30 3.45 1.27
CA GLU A 94 20.40 4.12 2.22
C GLU A 94 20.13 5.58 1.87
N ALA A 95 21.11 6.25 1.27
CA ALA A 95 20.95 7.62 0.78
C ALA A 95 19.84 7.72 -0.28
N VAL A 96 19.81 6.78 -1.23
CA VAL A 96 18.78 6.70 -2.28
C VAL A 96 17.42 6.39 -1.67
N LEU A 97 17.34 5.48 -0.69
CA LEU A 97 16.07 5.20 0.00
C LEU A 97 15.54 6.41 0.77
N GLY A 98 16.43 7.21 1.37
CA GLY A 98 16.08 8.49 1.96
C GLY A 98 15.57 9.50 0.94
N GLU A 99 16.15 9.54 -0.27
CA GLU A 99 15.66 10.35 -1.39
C GLU A 99 14.29 9.89 -1.88
N CYS A 100 14.07 8.57 -2.04
CA CYS A 100 12.77 8.00 -2.36
C CYS A 100 11.71 8.43 -1.35
N CYS A 101 12.04 8.39 -0.06
CA CYS A 101 11.13 8.80 1.02
C CYS A 101 10.75 10.29 0.91
N ARG A 102 11.73 11.16 0.67
CA ARG A 102 11.49 12.61 0.45
C ARG A 102 10.67 12.89 -0.80
N GLU A 103 10.98 12.21 -1.90
CA GLU A 103 10.25 12.36 -3.17
C GLU A 103 8.79 11.91 -3.02
N MET A 104 8.54 10.82 -2.27
CA MET A 104 7.19 10.38 -1.97
C MET A 104 6.42 11.41 -1.14
N ASP A 105 7.00 11.93 -0.05
CA ASP A 105 6.36 12.96 0.78
C ASP A 105 5.99 14.21 -0.05
N ALA A 106 6.90 14.63 -0.94
CA ALA A 106 6.68 15.78 -1.83
C ALA A 106 5.66 15.52 -2.96
N SER A 107 5.42 14.27 -3.33
CA SER A 107 4.56 13.88 -4.45
C SER A 107 3.07 13.86 -4.12
N PHE A 108 2.69 14.01 -2.84
CA PHE A 108 1.29 14.10 -2.46
C PHE A 108 0.63 15.38 -3.02
N ALA A 109 -0.34 15.18 -3.91
CA ALA A 109 -1.04 16.29 -4.56
C ALA A 109 -2.22 16.85 -3.74
N ASP A 110 -2.71 16.12 -2.74
CA ASP A 110 -3.83 16.56 -1.91
C ASP A 110 -3.47 17.79 -1.09
N HIS A 111 -4.25 18.87 -1.24
CA HIS A 111 -4.02 20.12 -0.51
C HIS A 111 -4.11 19.95 1.00
N GLY A 112 -4.97 19.04 1.49
CA GLY A 112 -5.08 18.73 2.90
C GLY A 112 -3.79 18.13 3.46
N TYR A 113 -3.18 17.20 2.73
CA TYR A 113 -1.89 16.62 3.08
C TYR A 113 -0.79 17.68 3.12
N VAL A 114 -0.65 18.47 2.05
CA VAL A 114 0.40 19.50 1.92
C VAL A 114 0.31 20.54 3.04
N VAL A 115 -0.89 21.05 3.33
CA VAL A 115 -1.08 22.02 4.43
C VAL A 115 -0.82 21.35 5.78
N SER A 116 -1.29 20.12 5.98
CA SER A 116 -1.13 19.42 7.26
C SER A 116 0.34 19.10 7.56
N ARG A 117 1.13 18.67 6.56
CA ARG A 117 2.59 18.51 6.67
C ARG A 117 3.28 19.83 6.98
N ARG A 118 2.93 20.92 6.29
CA ARG A 118 3.52 22.26 6.55
C ARG A 118 3.20 22.80 7.95
N THR A 119 2.04 22.47 8.49
CA THR A 119 1.60 22.87 9.84
C THR A 119 2.02 21.88 10.94
N ASN A 120 2.77 20.82 10.60
CA ASN A 120 3.15 19.71 11.49
C ASN A 120 1.96 19.00 12.16
N SER A 121 0.77 19.06 11.57
CA SER A 121 -0.39 18.26 12.00
C SER A 121 -0.41 16.85 11.40
N ILE A 122 0.38 16.62 10.33
CA ILE A 122 0.81 15.30 9.88
C ILE A 122 2.33 15.23 10.04
N GLY A 123 2.81 14.18 10.70
CA GLY A 123 4.23 13.89 10.90
C GLY A 123 4.95 13.53 9.60
N PRO A 124 6.28 13.38 9.64
CA PRO A 124 7.07 12.98 8.47
C PRO A 124 6.62 11.61 7.95
N LEU A 125 6.59 11.47 6.62
CA LEU A 125 6.31 10.19 5.99
C LEU A 125 7.37 9.18 6.37
N GLU A 126 6.95 7.97 6.71
CA GLU A 126 7.82 6.85 7.03
C GLU A 126 7.84 5.85 5.88
N LEU A 127 9.04 5.54 5.39
CA LEU A 127 9.30 4.46 4.46
C LEU A 127 9.95 3.29 5.21
N CYS A 128 9.23 2.17 5.27
CA CYS A 128 9.69 0.90 5.83
C CYS A 128 10.12 -0.04 4.70
N ILE A 129 11.37 -0.50 4.73
CA ILE A 129 11.84 -1.55 3.83
C ILE A 129 11.64 -2.89 4.51
N VAL A 130 10.91 -3.81 3.86
CA VAL A 130 10.65 -5.15 4.39
C VAL A 130 11.54 -6.20 3.74
N GLU A 131 11.73 -7.33 4.41
CA GLU A 131 12.45 -8.50 3.89
C GLU A 131 11.85 -8.99 2.57
N ARG A 132 12.69 -9.59 1.71
CA ARG A 132 12.21 -10.28 0.51
C ARG A 132 11.32 -11.46 0.89
N GLY A 133 10.20 -11.60 0.19
CA GLY A 133 9.17 -12.59 0.45
C GLY A 133 8.18 -12.19 1.54
N THR A 134 8.20 -10.97 2.05
CA THR A 134 7.23 -10.49 3.06
C THR A 134 5.81 -10.53 2.50
N PHE A 135 5.57 -10.02 1.29
CA PHE A 135 4.24 -10.06 0.70
C PHE A 135 3.80 -11.48 0.33
N ARG A 136 4.77 -12.38 0.07
CA ARG A 136 4.48 -13.82 -0.05
C ARG A 136 4.05 -14.44 1.28
N LYS A 137 4.71 -14.11 2.40
CA LYS A 137 4.29 -14.54 3.76
C LYS A 137 2.87 -14.04 4.07
N ILE A 138 2.55 -12.80 3.71
CA ILE A 138 1.21 -12.24 3.86
C ILE A 138 0.21 -13.05 3.04
N LEU A 139 0.48 -13.29 1.76
CA LEU A 139 -0.37 -14.11 0.89
C LEU A 139 -0.62 -15.51 1.49
N GLU A 140 0.44 -16.21 1.92
CA GLU A 140 0.36 -17.54 2.53
C GLU A 140 -0.49 -17.52 3.82
N HIS A 141 -0.38 -16.47 4.63
CA HIS A 141 -1.20 -16.30 5.82
C HIS A 141 -2.70 -16.19 5.49
N PHE A 142 -3.08 -15.40 4.48
CA PHE A 142 -4.49 -15.26 4.09
C PHE A 142 -5.05 -16.54 3.45
N ILE A 143 -4.25 -17.26 2.66
CA ILE A 143 -4.65 -18.57 2.12
C ILE A 143 -4.88 -19.58 3.24
N GLY A 144 -3.99 -19.63 4.23
CA GLY A 144 -4.14 -20.49 5.41
C GLY A 144 -5.44 -20.23 6.19
N ASN A 145 -5.94 -18.99 6.15
CA ASN A 145 -7.20 -18.58 6.77
C ASN A 145 -8.43 -18.77 5.85
N GLY A 146 -8.29 -19.49 4.74
CA GLY A 146 -9.40 -19.87 3.85
C GLY A 146 -9.69 -18.90 2.71
N ALA A 147 -8.85 -17.90 2.47
CA ALA A 147 -8.97 -17.06 1.27
C ALA A 147 -8.55 -17.84 0.01
N ALA A 148 -9.30 -17.72 -1.08
CA ALA A 148 -8.89 -18.30 -2.35
C ALA A 148 -7.66 -17.55 -2.92
N LEU A 149 -6.64 -18.29 -3.38
CA LEU A 149 -5.41 -17.74 -3.96
C LEU A 149 -5.69 -16.68 -5.05
N SER A 150 -6.69 -16.92 -5.89
CA SER A 150 -7.06 -16.01 -7.00
C SER A 150 -7.74 -14.71 -6.54
N GLN A 151 -8.16 -14.63 -5.28
CA GLN A 151 -8.87 -13.48 -4.72
C GLN A 151 -7.96 -12.57 -3.91
N PHE A 152 -6.80 -13.06 -3.46
CA PHE A 152 -5.90 -12.23 -2.69
C PHE A 152 -5.17 -11.23 -3.58
N LYS A 153 -5.31 -9.96 -3.23
CA LYS A 153 -4.45 -8.89 -3.72
C LYS A 153 -3.98 -8.09 -2.52
N THR A 154 -2.70 -7.77 -2.50
CA THR A 154 -2.13 -6.87 -1.51
C THR A 154 -2.93 -5.56 -1.53
N PRO A 155 -3.57 -5.19 -0.42
CA PRO A 155 -4.22 -3.89 -0.35
C PRO A 155 -3.14 -2.81 -0.39
N ARG A 156 -3.33 -1.74 -1.16
CA ARG A 156 -2.36 -0.63 -1.20
C ARG A 156 -2.42 0.24 0.04
N CYS A 157 -3.52 0.16 0.77
CA CYS A 157 -3.80 0.81 2.03
C CYS A 157 -4.42 -0.22 2.97
N THR A 158 -3.95 -0.29 4.21
CA THR A 158 -4.47 -1.22 5.20
C THR A 158 -4.59 -0.61 6.59
N SER A 159 -5.60 -1.06 7.32
CA SER A 159 -5.73 -0.90 8.78
C SER A 159 -5.82 -2.26 9.48
N ASP A 160 -5.58 -3.35 8.75
CA ASP A 160 -5.60 -4.70 9.27
C ASP A 160 -4.41 -4.93 10.22
N LYS A 161 -4.70 -5.11 11.50
CA LYS A 161 -3.69 -5.26 12.56
C LYS A 161 -2.80 -6.49 12.39
N VAL A 162 -3.30 -7.56 11.77
CA VAL A 162 -2.53 -8.79 11.54
C VAL A 162 -1.51 -8.54 10.42
N LEU A 163 -1.96 -7.93 9.33
CA LEU A 163 -1.09 -7.57 8.21
C LEU A 163 -0.02 -6.56 8.64
N LEU A 164 -0.40 -5.52 9.40
CA LEU A 164 0.54 -4.55 9.97
C LEU A 164 1.58 -5.21 10.87
N ARG A 165 1.17 -6.15 11.72
CA ARG A 165 2.11 -6.90 12.58
C ARG A 165 3.14 -7.70 11.76
N ILE A 166 2.70 -8.35 10.68
CA ILE A 166 3.62 -9.10 9.81
C ILE A 166 4.63 -8.14 9.15
N LEU A 167 4.16 -6.99 8.65
CA LEU A 167 5.01 -5.97 8.04
C LEU A 167 6.03 -5.41 9.03
N ASP A 168 5.59 -5.05 10.25
CA ASP A 168 6.48 -4.53 11.29
C ASP A 168 7.56 -5.54 11.67
N LEU A 169 7.19 -6.81 11.84
CA LEU A 169 8.14 -7.88 12.16
C LEU A 169 9.13 -8.16 11.02
N CYS A 170 8.72 -7.94 9.77
CA CYS A 170 9.58 -8.12 8.59
C CYS A 170 10.27 -6.82 8.16
N THR A 171 10.11 -5.71 8.88
CA THR A 171 10.75 -4.44 8.54
C THR A 171 12.22 -4.48 8.94
N ILE A 172 13.10 -4.27 7.97
CA ILE A 172 14.56 -4.30 8.16
C ILE A 172 15.18 -2.91 8.26
N LYS A 173 14.55 -1.88 7.66
CA LYS A 173 15.02 -0.49 7.69
C LYS A 173 13.83 0.47 7.70
N ARG A 174 14.01 1.63 8.34
CA ARG A 174 13.01 2.71 8.41
C ARG A 174 13.68 4.03 8.03
N PHE A 175 13.00 4.83 7.22
CA PHE A 175 13.44 6.13 6.76
C PHE A 175 12.30 7.13 6.97
N TYR A 176 12.62 8.34 7.39
CA TYR A 176 11.63 9.40 7.57
C TYR A 176 11.91 10.55 6.61
N SER A 177 10.86 11.14 6.05
CA SER A 177 10.97 12.41 5.33
C SER A 177 11.30 13.55 6.30
N ILE A 178 11.77 14.68 5.76
CA ILE A 178 12.16 15.87 6.54
C ILE A 178 11.00 16.86 6.52
#